data_AF-A0A847V1H2-F1
#
_entry.id   AF-A0A847V1H2-F1
#
_cell.length_a   1.000
_cell.length_b   1.000
_cell.length_c   1.000
_cell.angle_alpha   90.00
_cell.angle_beta   90.00
_cell.angle_gamma   90.00
#
_symmetry.space_group_name_H-M   'P 1'
#
loop_
_entity.id
_entity.type
_entity.pdbx_description
1 polymer ?
#
loop_
_entity_poly.entity_id
_entity_poly.type
_entity_poly.pdbx_seq_one_letter_code
_entity_poly.pdbx_strand_id
1 'polypeptide(L)'
;MPISVEIRAAIGDVRFKCQRCGSCCHHRRPQEFDDLIPPERMAEFLEKSNLIYLTERDIDAISKRTGMVPEEFVDTLYQEKRGSVRVEEGGGKVILDLPVMRSRESDGSCVFFEEGRGCTIYPVRPTACRLFPFVVAERTGPGGGIILEIGYNPTCPGIGEGKEPDKKRLEKLVAGQFAERMGSVGPVVQRLRMEGKIQAQARIYRTMPGKKKLEEERAEEKIREGADDAALPRNP
;
A
#
# COMPACT_ATOMS: atom_id res chain seq x y z
N MET A 1 -22.83 4.25 16.82
CA MET A 1 -23.27 3.07 16.05
C MET A 1 -22.02 2.37 15.53
N PRO A 2 -21.90 1.04 15.61
CA PRO A 2 -20.78 0.35 15.00
C PRO A 2 -20.81 0.58 13.49
N ILE A 3 -19.65 0.88 12.90
CA ILE A 3 -19.51 0.99 11.45
C ILE A 3 -19.81 -0.39 10.87
N SER A 4 -20.85 -0.50 10.03
CA SER A 4 -21.12 -1.74 9.32
C SER A 4 -20.08 -1.92 8.22
N VAL A 5 -19.44 -3.08 8.16
CA VAL A 5 -18.50 -3.45 7.10
C VAL A 5 -19.12 -4.57 6.27
N GLU A 6 -19.28 -4.32 4.98
CA GLU A 6 -19.75 -5.30 3.99
C GLU A 6 -18.60 -5.65 3.05
N ILE A 7 -18.44 -6.93 2.71
CA ILE A 7 -17.41 -7.40 1.78
C ILE A 7 -18.09 -8.02 0.57
N ARG A 8 -17.68 -7.60 -0.63
CA ARG A 8 -18.25 -8.07 -1.90
C ARG A 8 -17.14 -8.58 -2.81
N ALA A 9 -17.19 -9.86 -3.19
CA ALA A 9 -16.25 -10.44 -4.13
C ALA A 9 -16.74 -10.32 -5.59
N ALA A 10 -16.27 -9.30 -6.29
CA ALA A 10 -16.60 -9.01 -7.70
C ALA A 10 -15.58 -9.63 -8.67
N ILE A 11 -15.27 -10.91 -8.50
CA ILE A 11 -14.19 -11.60 -9.26
C ILE A 11 -14.70 -12.63 -10.29
N GLY A 12 -16.01 -12.76 -10.47
CA GLY A 12 -16.61 -13.69 -11.45
C GLY A 12 -16.13 -15.14 -11.28
N ASP A 13 -15.83 -15.78 -12.41
CA ASP A 13 -15.30 -17.15 -12.52
C ASP A 13 -13.80 -17.14 -12.89
N VAL A 14 -13.09 -16.11 -12.44
CA VAL A 14 -11.66 -15.97 -12.72
C VAL A 14 -10.89 -17.14 -12.12
N ARG A 15 -9.97 -17.71 -12.90
CA ARG A 15 -9.01 -18.71 -12.40
C ARG A 15 -7.72 -18.02 -12.00
N PHE A 16 -7.07 -18.53 -10.96
CA PHE A 16 -5.77 -18.02 -10.55
C PHE A 16 -4.78 -19.11 -10.12
N LYS A 17 -3.53 -18.97 -10.57
CA LYS A 17 -2.35 -19.65 -10.01
C LYS A 17 -1.16 -18.71 -9.99
N CYS A 18 -0.56 -18.52 -8.82
CA CYS A 18 0.66 -17.74 -8.69
C CYS A 18 1.80 -18.39 -9.48
N GLN A 19 2.33 -17.67 -10.46
CA GLN A 19 3.46 -18.12 -11.31
C GLN A 19 4.83 -17.84 -10.69
N ARG A 20 4.88 -17.24 -9.50
CA ARG A 20 6.10 -16.75 -8.83
C ARG A 20 6.96 -15.83 -9.70
N CYS A 21 6.33 -15.11 -10.63
CA CYS A 21 7.01 -14.22 -11.58
C CYS A 21 7.57 -12.92 -10.99
N GLY A 22 7.24 -12.58 -9.74
CA GLY A 22 7.72 -11.34 -9.10
C GLY A 22 6.93 -10.08 -9.44
N SER A 23 5.95 -10.12 -10.35
CA SER A 23 5.15 -8.94 -10.74
C SER A 23 4.54 -8.16 -9.56
N CYS A 24 4.12 -8.85 -8.50
CA CYS A 24 3.58 -8.19 -7.29
C CYS A 24 4.64 -7.50 -6.42
N CYS A 25 5.92 -7.86 -6.58
CA CYS A 25 7.02 -7.33 -5.79
C CYS A 25 7.58 -6.02 -6.35
N HIS A 26 7.15 -5.56 -7.52
CA HIS A 26 7.52 -4.24 -8.02
C HIS A 26 6.45 -3.25 -7.59
N HIS A 27 6.62 -2.61 -6.42
CA HIS A 27 5.63 -1.69 -5.87
C HIS A 27 5.50 -0.44 -6.77
N ARG A 28 4.60 -0.50 -7.74
CA ARG A 28 4.08 0.61 -8.52
C ARG A 28 3.40 1.59 -7.56
N ARG A 29 4.10 2.68 -7.29
CA ARG A 29 3.50 3.91 -6.78
C ARG A 29 3.30 4.86 -7.96
N PRO A 30 2.06 5.23 -8.31
CA PRO A 30 1.81 6.14 -9.43
C PRO A 30 2.39 7.53 -9.11
N GLN A 31 3.11 8.13 -10.06
CA GLN A 31 3.89 9.37 -9.84
C GLN A 31 2.99 10.58 -9.57
N GLU A 32 1.74 10.55 -10.06
CA GLU A 32 0.74 11.62 -9.98
C GLU A 32 0.07 11.79 -8.60
N PHE A 33 0.55 11.06 -7.59
CA PHE A 33 0.07 11.15 -6.22
C PHE A 33 1.20 11.52 -5.26
N ASP A 34 0.90 12.41 -4.33
CA ASP A 34 1.76 12.75 -3.20
C ASP A 34 1.76 11.64 -2.14
N ASP A 35 2.55 11.78 -1.07
CA ASP A 35 2.64 10.77 -0.01
C ASP A 35 1.34 10.69 0.80
N LEU A 36 0.60 11.81 0.85
CA LEU A 36 -0.64 11.95 1.58
C LEU A 36 -1.83 11.89 0.61
N ILE A 37 -2.52 10.76 0.59
CA ILE A 37 -3.62 10.51 -0.34
C ILE A 37 -4.94 10.99 0.28
N PRO A 38 -5.65 11.93 -0.35
CA PRO A 38 -6.94 12.39 0.14
C PRO A 38 -8.03 11.32 -0.06
N PRO A 39 -9.11 11.34 0.73
CA PRO A 39 -10.13 10.29 0.72
C PRO A 39 -10.79 10.14 -0.66
N GLU A 40 -11.03 11.23 -1.38
CA GLU A 40 -11.65 11.21 -2.71
C GLU A 40 -10.77 10.60 -3.80
N ARG A 41 -9.44 10.54 -3.61
CA ARG A 41 -8.51 9.92 -4.56
C ARG A 41 -8.03 8.52 -4.12
N MET A 42 -8.51 8.04 -2.97
CA MET A 42 -8.07 6.76 -2.41
C MET A 42 -8.38 5.57 -3.33
N ALA A 43 -9.57 5.54 -3.91
CA ALA A 43 -9.96 4.46 -4.83
C ALA A 43 -9.06 4.44 -6.08
N GLU A 44 -8.84 5.60 -6.70
CA GLU A 44 -7.96 5.75 -7.86
C GLU A 44 -6.52 5.30 -7.54
N PHE A 45 -6.00 5.68 -6.36
CA PHE A 45 -4.68 5.28 -5.92
C PHE A 45 -4.57 3.75 -5.79
N LEU A 46 -5.53 3.12 -5.11
CA LEU A 46 -5.52 1.68 -4.88
C LEU A 46 -5.67 0.85 -6.17
N GLU A 47 -6.35 1.39 -7.18
CA GLU A 47 -6.45 0.74 -8.50
C GLU A 47 -5.12 0.78 -9.27
N LYS A 48 -4.36 1.88 -9.16
CA LYS A 48 -3.11 2.09 -9.90
C LYS A 48 -1.87 1.62 -9.14
N SER A 49 -1.98 1.40 -7.82
CA SER A 49 -0.88 0.99 -6.95
C SER A 49 -0.96 -0.47 -6.51
N ASN A 50 0.19 -1.07 -6.23
CA ASN A 50 0.31 -2.35 -5.51
C ASN A 50 1.17 -2.21 -4.26
N LEU A 51 1.15 -1.03 -3.61
CA LEU A 51 1.72 -0.90 -2.27
C LEU A 51 1.00 -1.83 -1.29
N ILE A 52 1.80 -2.46 -0.44
CA ILE A 52 1.35 -3.53 0.45
C ILE A 52 1.25 -2.97 1.85
N TYR A 53 0.03 -2.81 2.37
CA TYR A 53 -0.14 -2.55 3.80
C TYR A 53 0.37 -3.72 4.64
N LEU A 54 1.03 -3.39 5.74
CA LEU A 54 1.48 -4.33 6.75
C LEU A 54 0.65 -4.15 8.02
N THR A 55 0.13 -5.26 8.56
CA THR A 55 -0.44 -5.26 9.90
C THR A 55 0.67 -5.47 10.93
N GLU A 56 0.39 -5.21 12.21
CA GLU A 56 1.35 -5.54 13.28
C GLU A 56 1.74 -7.02 13.27
N ARG A 57 0.78 -7.92 12.98
CA ARG A 57 1.06 -9.36 12.87
C ARG A 57 1.99 -9.68 11.70
N ASP A 58 1.81 -9.00 10.57
CA ASP A 58 2.71 -9.15 9.41
C ASP A 58 4.14 -8.69 9.78
N ILE A 59 4.27 -7.54 10.46
CA ILE A 59 5.56 -7.00 10.91
C ILE A 59 6.24 -7.99 11.86
N ASP A 60 5.54 -8.47 12.88
CA ASP A 60 6.09 -9.40 13.88
C ASP A 60 6.49 -10.73 13.25
N ALA A 61 5.68 -11.26 12.33
CA ALA A 61 5.98 -12.50 11.63
C ALA A 61 7.21 -12.40 10.73
N ILE A 62 7.39 -11.26 10.05
CA ILE A 62 8.56 -10.99 9.21
C ILE A 62 9.80 -10.87 10.10
N SER A 63 9.79 -9.99 11.11
CA SER A 63 10.92 -9.82 12.03
C SER A 63 11.33 -11.14 12.68
N LYS A 64 10.38 -11.96 13.15
CA LYS A 64 10.67 -13.27 13.72
C LYS A 64 11.33 -14.22 12.72
N ARG A 65 10.96 -14.15 11.44
CA ARG A 65 11.49 -15.05 10.40
C ARG A 65 12.84 -14.61 9.87
N THR A 66 13.07 -13.31 9.73
CA THR A 66 14.26 -12.76 9.07
C THR A 66 15.32 -12.28 10.05
N GLY A 67 14.95 -11.99 11.30
CA GLY A 67 15.80 -11.29 12.26
C GLY A 67 15.92 -9.78 12.02
N MET A 68 15.26 -9.25 10.99
CA MET A 68 15.31 -7.83 10.64
C MET A 68 14.46 -6.99 11.59
N VAL A 69 14.90 -5.77 11.85
CA VAL A 69 14.11 -4.78 12.59
C VAL A 69 13.09 -4.12 11.64
N PRO A 70 11.92 -3.66 12.14
CA PRO A 70 10.86 -3.08 11.30
C PRO A 70 11.35 -1.93 10.39
N GLU A 71 12.30 -1.13 10.84
CA GLU A 71 12.85 0.01 10.07
C GLU A 71 13.44 -0.41 8.73
N GLU A 72 13.92 -1.65 8.60
CA GLU A 72 14.56 -2.16 7.38
C GLU A 72 13.55 -2.57 6.30
N PHE A 73 12.29 -2.84 6.65
CA PHE A 73 11.30 -3.37 5.71
C PHE A 73 9.92 -2.71 5.78
N VAL A 74 9.69 -1.87 6.78
CA VAL A 74 8.49 -1.06 6.93
C VAL A 74 8.78 0.36 6.48
N ASP A 75 7.85 0.92 5.73
CA ASP A 75 7.80 2.32 5.36
C ASP A 75 6.55 2.99 5.95
N THR A 76 6.73 4.20 6.47
CA THR A 76 5.73 5.07 7.11
C THR A 76 6.14 6.51 6.84
N LEU A 77 5.19 7.44 6.74
CA LEU A 77 5.51 8.84 6.49
C LEU A 77 6.14 9.50 7.73
N TYR A 78 5.75 9.04 8.92
CA TYR A 78 6.29 9.49 10.19
C TYR A 78 7.15 8.40 10.86
N GLN A 79 7.64 8.69 12.06
CA GLN A 79 8.62 7.85 12.74
C GLN A 79 8.06 6.49 13.17
N GLU A 80 6.77 6.42 13.50
CA GLU A 80 6.14 5.25 14.11
C GLU A 80 5.86 4.12 13.10
N LYS A 81 6.63 3.04 13.15
CA LYS A 81 6.53 1.89 12.22
C LYS A 81 5.34 0.95 12.44
N ARG A 82 4.53 1.16 13.48
CA ARG A 82 3.33 0.35 13.77
C ARG A 82 2.02 1.09 13.53
N GLY A 83 2.13 2.26 12.91
CA GLY A 83 1.03 3.12 12.56
C GLY A 83 0.80 4.22 13.57
N SER A 84 0.34 5.38 13.09
CA SER A 84 0.05 6.54 13.92
C SER A 84 -1.13 7.33 13.38
N VAL A 85 -1.68 8.19 14.24
CA VAL A 85 -2.76 9.12 13.90
C VAL A 85 -2.27 10.52 14.18
N ARG A 86 -2.31 11.39 13.17
CA ARG A 86 -2.06 12.82 13.33
C ARG A 86 -3.32 13.61 13.07
N VAL A 87 -3.47 14.69 13.80
CA VAL A 87 -4.59 15.62 13.65
C VAL A 87 -4.00 17.00 13.45
N GLU A 88 -4.34 17.60 12.31
CA GLU A 88 -3.88 18.90 11.85
C GLU A 88 -5.07 19.82 11.62
N GLU A 89 -4.78 21.09 11.28
CA GLU A 89 -5.80 22.08 10.89
C GLU A 89 -6.94 22.22 11.92
N GLY A 90 -6.57 22.26 13.22
CA GLY A 90 -7.54 22.41 14.31
C GLY A 90 -8.57 21.27 14.39
N GLY A 91 -8.23 20.07 13.91
CA GLY A 91 -9.13 18.93 13.90
C GLY A 91 -9.84 18.67 12.58
N GLY A 92 -9.64 19.51 11.56
CA GLY A 92 -10.24 19.35 10.23
C GLY A 92 -9.54 18.30 9.36
N LYS A 93 -8.27 17.97 9.67
CA LYS A 93 -7.45 17.03 8.90
C LYS A 93 -6.95 15.91 9.80
N VAL A 94 -7.30 14.68 9.48
CA VAL A 94 -6.84 13.47 10.17
C VAL A 94 -5.97 12.67 9.22
N ILE A 95 -4.75 12.36 9.62
CA ILE A 95 -3.81 11.55 8.84
C ILE A 95 -3.66 10.20 9.54
N LEU A 96 -3.99 9.14 8.81
CA LEU A 96 -3.75 7.76 9.21
C LEU A 96 -2.44 7.33 8.56
N ASP A 97 -1.36 7.31 9.34
CA ASP A 97 -0.08 6.80 8.87
C ASP A 97 -0.04 5.31 9.10
N LEU A 98 -0.28 4.52 8.05
CA LEU A 98 -0.36 3.07 8.15
C LEU A 98 0.92 2.44 7.59
N PRO A 99 1.47 1.40 8.24
CA PRO A 99 2.66 0.72 7.76
C PRO A 99 2.45 0.12 6.38
N VAL A 100 3.41 0.34 5.48
CA VAL A 100 3.47 -0.33 4.18
C VAL A 100 4.83 -1.00 3.99
N MET A 101 4.89 -1.98 3.08
CA MET A 101 6.14 -2.65 2.74
C MET A 101 7.08 -1.67 2.03
N ARG A 102 8.32 -1.61 2.52
CA ARG A 102 9.38 -0.78 1.95
C ARG A 102 9.74 -1.22 0.53
N SER A 103 9.95 -0.22 -0.32
CA SER A 103 10.57 -0.38 -1.64
C SER A 103 12.05 0.01 -1.59
N ARG A 104 12.87 -0.65 -2.41
CA ARG A 104 14.26 -0.29 -2.65
C ARG A 104 14.35 1.03 -3.38
N GLU A 105 15.36 1.81 -3.03
CA GLU A 105 15.63 3.10 -3.67
C GLU A 105 16.10 2.94 -5.12
N SER A 106 16.81 1.86 -5.42
CA SER A 106 17.43 1.63 -6.74
C SER A 106 16.43 1.41 -7.87
N ASP A 107 15.32 0.71 -7.61
CA ASP A 107 14.42 0.21 -8.66
C ASP A 107 12.93 0.20 -8.27
N GLY A 108 12.59 0.61 -7.04
CA GLY A 108 11.22 0.57 -6.52
C GLY A 108 10.68 -0.84 -6.23
N SER A 109 11.53 -1.88 -6.31
CA SER A 109 11.13 -3.26 -5.95
C SER A 109 11.05 -3.45 -4.44
N CYS A 110 10.29 -4.44 -3.99
CA CYS A 110 10.20 -4.85 -2.61
C CYS A 110 11.59 -5.25 -2.09
N VAL A 111 11.92 -4.84 -0.86
CA VAL A 111 13.21 -5.18 -0.23
C VAL A 111 13.49 -6.70 -0.16
N PHE A 112 12.43 -7.53 -0.18
CA PHE A 112 12.51 -9.00 -0.15
C PHE A 112 12.48 -9.66 -1.53
N PHE A 113 12.54 -8.91 -2.63
CA PHE A 113 12.57 -9.46 -3.98
C PHE A 113 14.00 -9.73 -4.44
N GLU A 114 14.30 -10.94 -4.89
CA GLU A 114 15.61 -11.27 -5.46
C GLU A 114 15.42 -11.72 -6.92
N GLU A 115 16.08 -11.06 -7.86
CA GLU A 115 15.95 -11.41 -9.29
C GLU A 115 16.39 -12.86 -9.53
N GLY A 116 15.67 -13.58 -10.40
CA GLY A 116 15.88 -15.02 -10.62
C GLY A 116 15.39 -15.94 -9.50
N ARG A 117 15.19 -15.46 -8.26
CA ARG A 117 14.73 -16.25 -7.11
C ARG A 117 13.30 -15.93 -6.66
N GLY A 118 12.86 -14.69 -6.83
CA GLY A 118 11.58 -14.16 -6.38
C GLY A 118 11.58 -13.70 -4.92
N CYS A 119 10.42 -13.77 -4.28
CA CYS A 119 10.24 -13.32 -2.89
C CYS A 119 10.97 -14.24 -1.89
N THR A 120 11.95 -13.70 -1.16
CA THR A 120 12.78 -14.43 -0.19
C THR A 120 12.01 -14.80 1.09
N ILE A 121 10.93 -14.08 1.39
CA ILE A 121 10.03 -14.33 2.55
C ILE A 121 8.73 -15.05 2.16
N TYR A 122 8.69 -15.78 1.03
CA TYR A 122 7.47 -16.39 0.50
C TYR A 122 6.57 -17.13 1.52
N PRO A 123 7.11 -17.89 2.51
CA PRO A 123 6.31 -18.58 3.52
C PRO A 123 5.59 -17.64 4.51
N VAL A 124 6.19 -16.48 4.81
CA VAL A 124 5.69 -15.50 5.79
C VAL A 124 5.19 -14.21 5.13
N ARG A 125 4.86 -14.26 3.84
CA ARG A 125 4.35 -13.10 3.08
C ARG A 125 3.21 -12.38 3.82
N PRO A 126 3.15 -11.05 3.82
CA PRO A 126 2.04 -10.30 4.38
C PRO A 126 0.67 -10.72 3.85
N THR A 127 -0.39 -10.43 4.59
CA THR A 127 -1.76 -10.74 4.16
C THR A 127 -2.10 -10.11 2.80
N ALA A 128 -1.71 -8.85 2.55
CA ALA A 128 -1.89 -8.22 1.22
C ALA A 128 -1.14 -8.97 0.11
N CYS A 129 0.08 -9.47 0.36
CA CYS A 129 0.82 -10.26 -0.62
C CYS A 129 0.20 -11.63 -0.89
N ARG A 130 -0.55 -12.20 0.08
CA ARG A 130 -1.33 -13.44 -0.12
C ARG A 130 -2.63 -13.18 -0.88
N LEU A 131 -3.20 -11.99 -0.76
CA LEU A 131 -4.38 -11.55 -1.50
C LEU A 131 -4.06 -11.26 -2.97
N PHE A 132 -2.87 -10.78 -3.31
CA PHE A 132 -2.52 -10.50 -4.70
C PHE A 132 -2.73 -11.74 -5.61
N PRO A 133 -3.38 -11.59 -6.79
CA PRO A 133 -3.74 -10.35 -7.48
C PRO A 133 -5.12 -9.77 -7.13
N PHE A 134 -5.79 -10.29 -6.11
CA PHE A 134 -7.08 -9.77 -5.66
C PHE A 134 -6.88 -8.48 -4.87
N VAL A 135 -7.40 -7.38 -5.39
CA VAL A 135 -7.25 -6.03 -4.83
C VAL A 135 -8.56 -5.60 -4.20
N VAL A 136 -8.48 -4.77 -3.15
CA VAL A 136 -9.66 -4.32 -2.40
C VAL A 136 -9.84 -2.83 -2.58
N ALA A 137 -10.97 -2.44 -3.19
CA ALA A 137 -11.41 -1.06 -3.22
C ALA A 137 -12.32 -0.80 -2.02
N GLU A 138 -12.06 0.28 -1.29
CA GLU A 138 -12.87 0.71 -0.16
C GLU A 138 -13.85 1.80 -0.63
N ARG A 139 -15.14 1.61 -0.39
CA ARG A 139 -16.21 2.56 -0.75
C ARG A 139 -17.07 2.88 0.47
N THR A 140 -17.57 4.10 0.55
CA THR A 140 -18.59 4.47 1.54
C THR A 140 -19.94 3.91 1.11
N GLY A 141 -20.52 3.05 1.95
CA GLY A 141 -21.86 2.50 1.77
C GLY A 141 -22.96 3.38 2.35
N PRO A 142 -24.23 3.01 2.11
CA PRO A 142 -25.38 3.70 2.71
C PRO A 142 -25.26 3.79 4.24
N GLY A 143 -25.67 4.92 4.82
CA GLY A 143 -25.63 5.12 6.27
C GLY A 143 -24.22 5.27 6.88
N GLY A 144 -23.19 5.48 6.06
CA GLY A 144 -21.80 5.63 6.52
C GLY A 144 -21.08 4.31 6.80
N GLY A 145 -21.64 3.18 6.34
CA GLY A 145 -20.95 1.89 6.33
C GLY A 145 -19.75 1.87 5.38
N ILE A 146 -18.92 0.84 5.50
CA ILE A 146 -17.77 0.60 4.62
C ILE A 146 -18.08 -0.63 3.76
N ILE A 147 -17.90 -0.49 2.45
CA ILE A 147 -17.99 -1.59 1.49
C ILE A 147 -16.57 -1.88 1.00
N LEU A 148 -16.13 -3.13 1.17
CA LEU A 148 -14.86 -3.65 0.69
C LEU A 148 -15.13 -4.49 -0.56
N GLU A 149 -14.84 -3.93 -1.73
CA GLU A 149 -15.07 -4.57 -3.01
C GLU A 149 -13.77 -5.26 -3.48
N ILE A 150 -13.81 -6.59 -3.59
CA ILE A 150 -12.68 -7.39 -4.04
C ILE A 150 -12.76 -7.52 -5.56
N GLY A 151 -11.80 -6.91 -6.25
CA GLY A 151 -11.54 -7.11 -7.67
C GLY A 151 -10.25 -7.90 -7.89
N TYR A 152 -9.67 -7.82 -9.08
CA TYR A 152 -8.35 -8.37 -9.36
C TYR A 152 -7.58 -7.52 -10.37
N ASN A 153 -6.25 -7.58 -10.32
CA ASN A 153 -5.39 -6.98 -11.33
C ASN A 153 -5.33 -7.88 -12.58
N PRO A 154 -5.92 -7.50 -13.72
CA PRO A 154 -5.97 -8.33 -14.92
C PRO A 154 -4.59 -8.49 -15.59
N THR A 155 -3.63 -7.63 -15.28
CA THR A 155 -2.26 -7.70 -15.83
C THR A 155 -1.40 -8.76 -15.15
N CYS A 156 -1.89 -9.39 -14.07
CA CYS A 156 -1.14 -10.43 -13.38
C CYS A 156 -1.01 -11.69 -14.27
N PRO A 157 0.21 -12.20 -14.52
CA PRO A 157 0.42 -13.40 -15.36
C PRO A 157 -0.20 -14.69 -14.80
N GLY A 158 -0.69 -14.67 -13.55
CA GLY A 158 -1.37 -15.82 -12.94
C GLY A 158 -2.88 -15.84 -13.16
N ILE A 159 -3.47 -14.78 -13.71
CA ILE A 159 -4.91 -14.72 -14.02
C ILE A 159 -5.20 -15.59 -15.24
N GLY A 160 -6.29 -16.35 -15.19
CA GLY A 160 -6.68 -17.32 -16.22
C GLY A 160 -6.10 -18.72 -16.00
N GLU A 161 -5.07 -18.83 -15.16
CA GLU A 161 -4.37 -20.07 -14.82
C GLU A 161 -4.97 -20.77 -13.60
N GLY A 162 -4.76 -22.08 -13.47
CA GLY A 162 -5.11 -22.81 -12.23
C GLY A 162 -6.61 -22.99 -12.00
N LYS A 163 -7.04 -22.80 -10.74
CA LYS A 163 -8.41 -23.06 -10.27
C LYS A 163 -9.10 -21.76 -9.88
N GLU A 164 -10.42 -21.80 -9.77
CA GLU A 164 -11.20 -20.73 -9.18
C GLU A 164 -10.77 -20.51 -7.71
N PRO A 165 -10.51 -19.25 -7.30
CA PRO A 165 -10.20 -18.90 -5.93
C PRO A 165 -11.38 -19.20 -4.99
N ASP A 166 -11.06 -19.62 -3.78
CA ASP A 166 -12.04 -19.72 -2.71
C ASP A 166 -12.47 -18.31 -2.25
N LYS A 167 -13.67 -17.89 -2.69
CA LYS A 167 -14.25 -16.58 -2.38
C LYS A 167 -14.37 -16.35 -0.87
N LYS A 168 -14.78 -17.36 -0.09
CA LYS A 168 -14.90 -17.26 1.38
C LYS A 168 -13.54 -17.05 2.03
N ARG A 169 -12.51 -17.73 1.53
CA ARG A 169 -11.14 -17.54 2.00
C ARG A 169 -10.62 -16.14 1.70
N LEU A 170 -10.89 -15.60 0.51
CA LEU A 170 -10.53 -14.23 0.15
C LEU A 170 -11.22 -13.23 1.06
N GLU A 171 -12.54 -13.34 1.22
CA GLU A 171 -13.33 -12.48 2.12
C GLU A 171 -12.79 -12.51 3.56
N LYS A 172 -12.42 -13.69 4.07
CA LYS A 172 -11.83 -13.83 5.41
C LYS A 172 -10.47 -13.13 5.52
N LEU A 173 -9.61 -13.23 4.50
CA LEU A 173 -8.32 -12.54 4.48
C LEU A 173 -8.51 -11.02 4.43
N VAL A 174 -9.44 -10.54 3.61
CA VAL A 174 -9.79 -9.11 3.51
C VAL A 174 -10.35 -8.59 4.83
N ALA A 175 -11.31 -9.31 5.44
CA ALA A 175 -11.88 -8.95 6.74
C ALA A 175 -10.80 -8.87 7.83
N GLY A 176 -9.93 -9.89 7.89
CA GLY A 176 -8.84 -9.95 8.87
C GLY A 176 -7.85 -8.78 8.69
N GLN A 177 -7.39 -8.56 7.46
CA GLN A 177 -6.49 -7.45 7.17
C GLN A 177 -7.11 -6.10 7.50
N PHE A 178 -8.37 -5.88 7.11
CA PHE A 178 -9.09 -4.64 7.38
C PHE A 178 -9.24 -4.40 8.89
N ALA A 179 -9.69 -5.41 9.64
CA ALA A 179 -9.87 -5.31 11.08
C ALA A 179 -8.56 -5.01 11.81
N GLU A 180 -7.46 -5.66 11.44
CA GLU A 180 -6.14 -5.38 12.03
C GLU A 180 -5.62 -3.99 11.71
N ARG A 181 -5.70 -3.58 10.43
CA ARG A 181 -5.29 -2.23 10.02
C ARG A 181 -6.05 -1.18 10.82
N MET A 182 -7.38 -1.34 10.91
CA MET A 182 -8.21 -0.42 11.70
C MET A 182 -7.99 -0.56 13.20
N GLY A 183 -7.54 -1.71 13.70
CA GLY A 183 -7.18 -1.91 15.11
C GLY A 183 -6.00 -1.04 15.56
N SER A 184 -5.04 -0.79 14.68
CA SER A 184 -3.85 0.04 15.00
C SER A 184 -4.16 1.53 15.20
N VAL A 185 -5.14 2.07 14.47
CA VAL A 185 -5.46 3.51 14.46
C VAL A 185 -6.85 3.84 15.00
N GLY A 186 -7.79 2.91 14.92
CA GLY A 186 -9.21 3.10 15.26
C GLY A 186 -9.45 3.55 16.70
N PRO A 187 -8.87 2.88 17.72
CA PRO A 187 -9.01 3.31 19.12
C PRO A 187 -8.49 4.74 19.35
N VAL A 188 -7.39 5.11 18.68
CA VAL A 188 -6.80 6.45 18.77
C VAL A 188 -7.74 7.48 18.14
N VAL A 189 -8.24 7.22 16.92
CA VAL A 189 -9.22 8.10 16.24
C VAL A 189 -10.48 8.27 17.08
N GLN A 190 -11.02 7.18 17.63
CA GLN A 190 -12.23 7.22 18.46
C GLN A 190 -12.02 8.07 19.71
N ARG A 191 -10.91 7.87 20.43
CA ARG A 191 -10.55 8.70 21.59
C ARG A 191 -10.44 10.18 21.22
N LEU A 192 -9.71 10.52 20.15
CA LEU A 192 -9.54 11.91 19.72
C LEU A 192 -10.86 12.56 19.30
N ARG A 193 -11.80 11.80 18.72
CA ARG A 193 -13.17 12.26 18.45
C ARG A 193 -13.94 12.55 19.74
N MET A 194 -13.87 11.67 20.74
CA MET A 194 -14.54 11.87 22.03
C MET A 194 -13.97 13.07 22.80
N GLU A 195 -12.68 13.35 22.65
CA GLU A 195 -12.01 14.52 23.23
C GLU A 195 -12.29 15.83 22.47
N GLY A 196 -13.09 15.80 21.40
CA GLY A 196 -13.40 16.98 20.58
C GLY A 196 -12.23 17.47 19.72
N LYS A 197 -11.15 16.69 19.61
CA LYS A 197 -9.96 17.05 18.84
C LYS A 197 -10.13 16.81 17.34
N ILE A 198 -11.09 15.99 16.93
CA ILE A 198 -11.43 15.71 15.53
C ILE A 198 -12.82 16.28 15.25
N GLN A 199 -12.91 17.15 14.25
CA GLN A 199 -14.16 17.76 13.81
C GLN A 199 -15.09 16.72 13.16
N ALA A 200 -16.40 16.96 13.17
CA ALA A 200 -17.38 16.04 12.59
C ALA A 200 -17.14 15.82 11.08
N GLN A 201 -16.77 16.89 10.38
CA GLN A 201 -16.46 16.96 8.96
C GLN A 201 -14.98 16.72 8.63
N ALA A 202 -14.19 16.23 9.59
CA ALA A 202 -12.76 16.04 9.39
C ALA A 202 -12.48 15.09 8.22
N ARG A 203 -11.54 15.49 7.36
CA ARG A 203 -11.11 14.71 6.21
C ARG A 203 -10.04 13.72 6.64
N ILE A 204 -10.21 12.46 6.27
CA ILE A 204 -9.28 11.37 6.62
C ILE A 204 -8.38 11.09 5.42
N TYR A 205 -7.10 11.42 5.58
CA TYR A 205 -6.05 11.12 4.63
C TYR A 205 -5.34 9.83 5.05
N ARG A 206 -4.78 9.11 4.08
CA ARG A 206 -3.86 7.99 4.37
C ARG A 206 -2.49 8.29 3.79
N THR A 207 -1.48 7.88 4.51
CA THR A 207 -0.12 7.88 3.98
C THR A 207 0.06 6.62 3.14
N MET A 208 0.71 6.79 1.99
CA MET A 208 1.18 5.68 1.16
C MET A 208 2.64 5.94 0.79
N PRO A 209 3.53 5.92 1.80
CA PRO A 209 4.94 6.18 1.59
C PRO A 209 5.52 5.02 0.78
N GLY A 210 6.17 5.38 -0.31
CA GLY A 210 6.79 4.46 -1.22
C GLY A 210 7.61 5.29 -2.17
N LYS A 211 8.84 4.87 -2.46
CA LYS A 211 9.68 5.65 -3.36
C LYS A 211 9.10 5.61 -4.76
N LYS A 212 8.94 6.79 -5.38
CA LYS A 212 8.65 6.90 -6.81
C LYS A 212 9.80 6.23 -7.56
N LYS A 213 9.51 5.52 -8.65
CA LYS A 213 10.57 4.90 -9.47
C LYS A 213 11.48 6.03 -9.97
N LEU A 214 12.74 6.03 -9.54
CA LEU A 214 13.78 6.99 -9.96
C LEU A 214 14.26 6.66 -11.38
N GLU A 215 13.35 6.61 -12.35
CA GLU A 215 13.76 6.42 -13.76
C GLU A 215 13.92 7.74 -14.54
N GLU A 216 13.57 8.89 -13.95
CA GLU A 216 13.59 10.18 -14.68
C GLU A 216 14.51 11.25 -14.06
N GLU A 217 14.71 11.28 -12.74
CA GLU A 217 15.62 12.28 -12.12
C GLU A 217 17.09 12.10 -12.59
N ARG A 218 17.57 10.86 -12.77
CA ARG A 218 18.91 10.59 -13.34
C ARG A 218 19.01 10.86 -14.84
N ALA A 219 17.89 10.88 -15.57
CA ALA A 219 17.89 11.24 -16.98
C ALA A 219 17.96 12.78 -17.13
N GLU A 220 17.23 13.51 -16.29
CA GLU A 220 17.25 14.99 -16.28
C GLU A 220 18.53 15.59 -15.67
N GLU A 221 19.17 14.90 -14.73
CA GLU A 221 20.48 15.29 -14.19
C GLU A 221 21.60 15.04 -15.21
N LYS A 222 21.57 13.90 -15.92
CA LYS A 222 22.49 13.63 -17.05
C LYS A 222 22.29 14.55 -18.25
N ILE A 223 21.06 15.00 -18.52
CA ILE A 223 20.78 15.99 -19.56
C ILE A 223 21.26 17.39 -19.14
N ARG A 224 21.19 17.74 -17.85
CA ARG A 224 21.77 18.99 -17.31
C ARG A 224 23.30 18.98 -17.32
N GLU A 225 23.92 17.92 -16.82
CA GLU A 225 25.38 17.76 -16.80
C GLU A 225 25.96 17.64 -18.22
N GLY A 226 25.23 17.05 -19.17
CA GLY A 226 25.62 16.97 -20.58
C GLY A 226 25.37 18.26 -21.39
N ALA A 227 24.56 19.20 -20.89
CA ALA A 227 24.32 20.49 -21.54
C ALA A 227 25.38 21.54 -21.15
N ASP A 228 25.97 21.43 -19.95
CA ASP A 228 27.03 22.33 -19.48
C ASP A 228 28.39 22.03 -20.14
N ASP A 229 28.64 20.81 -20.62
CA ASP A 229 29.89 20.41 -21.28
C ASP A 229 29.93 20.75 -22.79
N ALA A 230 28.80 21.18 -23.38
CA ALA A 230 28.67 21.52 -24.80
C ALA A 230 28.86 23.02 -25.10
N ALA A 231 29.02 23.87 -24.09
CA ALA A 231 29.19 25.30 -24.25
C ALA A 231 30.63 25.74 -23.94
N LEU A 232 31.56 25.48 -24.87
CA LEU A 232 32.71 26.35 -25.20
C LEU A 232 33.64 25.67 -26.24
N PRO A 233 33.53 25.98 -27.54
CA PRO A 233 34.71 25.96 -28.38
C PRO A 233 35.52 27.22 -28.10
N ARG A 234 36.71 26.99 -27.53
CA ARG A 234 37.85 27.92 -27.62
C ARG A 234 38.04 28.29 -29.09
N ASN A 235 38.15 29.57 -29.39
CA ASN A 235 38.79 30.01 -30.62
C ASN A 235 40.00 30.90 -30.27
N PRO A 236 41.10 30.78 -31.02
CA PRO A 236 42.42 31.28 -30.67
C PRO A 236 42.53 32.80 -30.66
#